data_AF-A0A178ZMA4-F1
#
_entry.id   AF-A0A178ZMA4-F1
#
_cell.length_a   1.000
_cell.length_b   1.000
_cell.length_c   1.000
_cell.angle_alpha   90.00
_cell.angle_beta   90.00
_cell.angle_gamma   90.00
#
_symmetry.space_group_name_H-M   'P 1'
#
loop_
_entity.id
_entity.type
_entity.pdbx_description
1 polymer ?
#
loop_
_entity_poly.entity_id
_entity_poly.type
_entity_poly.pdbx_seq_one_letter_code
_entity_poly.pdbx_strand_id
1 'polypeptide(L)'
;MQPTNNKSHPPSLRPIFRRSRGATPRYRQPVLPPTANKSRNVHHSDGRDSHRISKTRESDRKLDASSSLADKFTESLDHYRESVEIESKTQLDEIERKLIEGLEGVTVDIETHFHELAETEEPLQRPFAAEAFTPVPSRTDTDYRSTDEVLLKDRVLEFRALRTEKEEMLCKLWNEWEDIQFDLIRLAVETLGKQSIFVTQLQGGAMKPGQQERLEETLDPAQSLHDEIHQRHAELEQNVAGFEETMDQIANRTKKAATDMQEQYNVQKTKLFKGLMQSFEQLAAL
;
A
#
# COMPACT_ATOMS: atom_id res chain seq x y z
N MET A 1 72.45 -29.21 18.04
CA MET A 1 72.29 -27.80 18.43
C MET A 1 70.88 -27.34 18.08
N GLN A 2 70.38 -26.38 18.85
CA GLN A 2 69.00 -25.89 18.93
C GLN A 2 68.32 -25.49 17.60
N PRO A 3 66.97 -25.47 17.59
CA PRO A 3 66.15 -24.96 16.49
C PRO A 3 65.99 -23.44 16.56
N THR A 4 65.95 -22.75 15.42
CA THR A 4 65.43 -21.37 15.36
C THR A 4 63.94 -21.39 15.07
N ASN A 5 63.22 -20.94 16.07
CA ASN A 5 61.78 -20.81 16.19
C ASN A 5 61.36 -19.38 15.78
N ASN A 6 60.11 -19.26 15.27
CA ASN A 6 59.24 -18.07 15.31
C ASN A 6 59.55 -16.90 14.36
N LYS A 7 58.59 -16.18 13.76
CA LYS A 7 57.16 -16.00 14.03
C LYS A 7 56.54 -15.31 12.80
N SER A 8 55.50 -15.87 12.19
CA SER A 8 54.59 -15.12 11.32
C SER A 8 53.17 -15.33 11.84
N HIS A 9 52.64 -14.31 12.51
CA HIS A 9 51.25 -14.29 12.94
C HIS A 9 50.33 -14.27 11.70
N PRO A 10 49.29 -15.11 11.63
CA PRO A 10 48.25 -14.93 10.63
C PRO A 10 47.39 -13.70 10.99
N PRO A 11 46.86 -12.97 9.99
CA PRO A 11 46.09 -11.77 10.22
C PRO A 11 44.77 -12.08 10.95
N SER A 12 44.42 -11.21 11.90
CA SER A 12 43.12 -11.17 12.55
C SER A 12 42.01 -11.02 11.50
N LEU A 13 41.28 -12.09 11.25
CA LEU A 13 40.03 -12.05 10.49
C LEU A 13 38.97 -11.37 11.35
N ARG A 14 38.65 -10.12 10.99
CA ARG A 14 37.49 -9.42 11.54
C ARG A 14 36.22 -10.01 10.91
N PRO A 15 35.18 -10.33 11.71
CA PRO A 15 33.89 -10.70 11.15
C PRO A 15 33.31 -9.54 10.35
N ILE A 16 32.90 -9.82 9.11
CA ILE A 16 32.32 -8.85 8.16
C ILE A 16 30.91 -8.42 8.61
N PHE A 17 30.24 -9.23 9.42
CA PHE A 17 28.94 -8.89 9.99
C PHE A 17 29.09 -8.21 11.35
N ARG A 18 29.19 -6.88 11.32
CA ARG A 18 28.86 -6.06 12.49
C ARG A 18 27.37 -6.21 12.77
N ARG A 19 27.04 -7.00 13.80
CA ARG A 19 25.73 -6.97 14.46
C ARG A 19 25.47 -5.53 14.91
N SER A 20 24.60 -4.81 14.21
CA SER A 20 24.21 -3.45 14.60
C SER A 20 23.43 -3.54 15.92
N ARG A 21 24.08 -3.13 16.99
CA ARG A 21 23.53 -3.14 18.34
C ARG A 21 22.66 -1.89 18.50
N GLY A 22 21.36 -2.09 18.61
CA GLY A 22 20.42 -1.18 19.26
C GLY A 22 20.13 0.14 18.53
N ALA A 23 19.09 0.16 17.72
CA ALA A 23 18.29 1.36 17.51
C ALA A 23 16.98 1.18 18.29
N THR A 24 16.86 1.90 19.41
CA THR A 24 15.60 2.13 20.12
C THR A 24 14.50 2.55 19.15
N PRO A 25 13.26 2.03 19.28
CA PRO A 25 12.16 2.50 18.46
C PRO A 25 11.84 3.94 18.86
N ARG A 26 12.15 4.90 17.98
CA ARG A 26 11.56 6.22 18.07
C ARG A 26 10.08 6.06 17.73
N TYR A 27 9.23 6.22 18.73
CA TYR A 27 7.81 6.52 18.55
C TYR A 27 7.68 7.64 17.51
N ARG A 28 7.28 7.30 16.27
CA ARG A 28 6.76 8.30 15.34
C ARG A 28 5.39 8.70 15.88
N GLN A 29 5.28 9.95 16.29
CA GLN A 29 3.98 10.58 16.52
C GLN A 29 3.16 10.49 15.22
N PRO A 30 1.84 10.23 15.31
CA PRO A 30 0.95 10.40 14.18
C PRO A 30 1.04 11.85 13.70
N VAL A 31 1.31 12.03 12.41
CA VAL A 31 1.17 13.33 11.75
C VAL A 31 -0.33 13.65 11.71
N LEU A 32 -0.74 14.61 12.52
CA LEU A 32 -2.08 15.18 12.48
C LEU A 32 -2.36 15.75 11.07
N PRO A 33 -3.54 15.48 10.46
CA PRO A 33 -3.92 16.11 9.21
C PRO A 33 -4.07 17.63 9.40
N PRO A 34 -3.81 18.44 8.36
CA PRO A 34 -3.91 19.90 8.45
C PRO A 34 -5.36 20.29 8.77
N THR A 35 -5.55 20.93 9.91
CA THR A 35 -6.83 21.52 10.31
C THR A 35 -7.20 22.61 9.31
N ALA A 36 -8.26 22.35 8.54
CA ALA A 36 -8.92 23.38 7.74
C ALA A 36 -9.36 24.52 8.67
N ASN A 37 -8.82 25.71 8.42
CA ASN A 37 -9.13 26.95 9.12
C ASN A 37 -10.65 27.21 9.09
N LYS A 38 -11.34 26.99 10.22
CA LYS A 38 -12.64 27.60 10.48
C LYS A 38 -12.41 29.08 10.79
N SER A 39 -13.04 29.95 10.01
CA SER A 39 -13.11 31.38 10.27
C SER A 39 -13.77 31.64 11.64
N ARG A 40 -12.96 32.19 12.53
CA ARG A 40 -13.33 32.67 13.86
C ARG A 40 -14.12 33.98 13.71
N ASN A 41 -15.45 33.91 13.66
CA ASN A 41 -16.28 35.09 13.87
C ASN A 41 -16.30 35.40 15.36
N VAL A 42 -15.44 36.35 15.74
CA VAL A 42 -15.48 37.07 17.01
C VAL A 42 -16.67 38.00 16.96
N HIS A 43 -17.70 37.75 17.78
CA HIS A 43 -18.60 38.81 18.22
C HIS A 43 -18.49 38.96 19.74
N HIS A 44 -17.98 40.12 20.11
CA HIS A 44 -17.91 40.60 21.48
C HIS A 44 -19.30 40.59 22.13
N SER A 45 -19.38 39.91 23.26
CA SER A 45 -20.38 40.17 24.29
C SER A 45 -20.08 41.54 24.91
N ASP A 46 -21.01 42.48 24.78
CA ASP A 46 -21.15 43.54 25.77
C ASP A 46 -22.63 43.85 26.00
N GLY A 47 -22.98 43.97 27.27
CA GLY A 47 -24.33 43.82 27.77
C GLY A 47 -25.22 45.05 27.56
N ARG A 48 -26.52 44.78 27.55
CA ARG A 48 -27.47 45.62 28.29
C ARG A 48 -28.79 44.90 28.53
N ASP A 49 -29.10 44.75 29.80
CA ASP A 49 -30.40 44.42 30.36
C ASP A 49 -31.51 45.30 29.79
N SER A 50 -32.66 44.69 29.46
CA SER A 50 -33.97 45.33 29.57
C SER A 50 -35.08 44.28 29.62
N HIS A 51 -35.56 44.08 30.85
CA HIS A 51 -36.84 43.57 31.33
C HIS A 51 -38.00 43.23 30.36
N ARG A 52 -38.77 42.22 30.82
CA ARG A 52 -40.25 42.07 30.70
C ARG A 52 -40.73 41.62 29.30
N ILE A 53 -41.40 40.48 29.12
CA ILE A 53 -42.63 40.03 29.79
C ILE A 53 -42.71 38.50 29.70
N SER A 54 -42.88 37.86 30.84
CA SER A 54 -43.41 36.51 30.95
C SER A 54 -44.89 36.52 30.59
N LYS A 55 -45.30 35.79 29.54
CA LYS A 55 -46.67 35.29 29.41
C LYS A 55 -46.62 33.82 29.01
N THR A 56 -46.88 33.00 30.02
CA THR A 56 -47.36 31.63 29.90
C THR A 56 -48.60 31.58 29.02
N ARG A 57 -48.58 30.72 27.99
CA ARG A 57 -49.78 30.02 27.53
C ARG A 57 -49.37 28.66 27.00
N GLU A 58 -49.59 27.65 27.84
CA GLU A 58 -49.87 26.30 27.39
C GLU A 58 -50.93 26.33 26.28
N SER A 59 -50.62 25.74 25.13
CA SER A 59 -51.52 24.82 24.44
C SER A 59 -50.80 24.26 23.21
N ASP A 60 -50.99 22.97 23.00
CA ASP A 60 -50.71 22.22 21.78
C ASP A 60 -49.24 21.88 21.51
N ARG A 61 -48.80 20.81 22.20
CA ARG A 61 -48.09 19.73 21.50
C ARG A 61 -48.99 19.19 20.39
N LYS A 62 -49.09 19.93 19.27
CA LYS A 62 -49.44 19.32 18.00
C LYS A 62 -48.15 18.75 17.44
N LEU A 63 -48.16 17.43 17.29
CA LEU A 63 -47.32 16.69 16.38
C LEU A 63 -47.38 17.39 15.02
N ASP A 64 -46.41 18.27 14.73
CA ASP A 64 -46.22 18.74 13.37
C ASP A 64 -45.58 17.60 12.58
N ALA A 65 -46.46 16.73 12.09
CA ALA A 65 -46.25 15.80 11.00
C ALA A 65 -46.04 16.57 9.68
N SER A 66 -45.05 17.47 9.66
CA SER A 66 -44.47 18.02 8.44
C SER A 66 -42.96 17.93 8.54
N SER A 67 -42.48 16.69 8.73
CA SER A 67 -41.15 16.30 8.28
C SER A 67 -41.06 16.70 6.81
N SER A 68 -40.39 17.83 6.56
CA SER A 68 -40.31 18.38 5.22
C SER A 68 -39.54 17.37 4.36
N LEU A 69 -39.89 17.29 3.07
CA LEU A 69 -39.18 16.41 2.14
C LEU A 69 -37.66 16.71 2.17
N ALA A 70 -37.29 17.96 2.44
CA ALA A 70 -35.91 18.40 2.60
C ALA A 70 -35.25 17.81 3.85
N ASP A 71 -35.95 17.69 4.98
CA ASP A 71 -35.40 17.08 6.20
C ASP A 71 -35.14 15.59 5.99
N LYS A 72 -36.07 14.87 5.32
CA LYS A 72 -35.86 13.46 4.95
C LYS A 72 -34.72 13.27 3.95
N PHE A 73 -34.55 14.20 3.02
CA PHE A 73 -33.46 14.15 2.05
C PHE A 73 -32.11 14.43 2.70
N THR A 74 -32.07 15.36 3.67
CA THR A 74 -30.87 15.67 4.45
C THR A 74 -30.50 14.49 5.35
N GLU A 75 -31.47 13.89 6.03
CA GLU A 75 -31.30 12.67 6.82
C GLU A 75 -30.82 11.48 5.97
N SER A 76 -31.34 11.32 4.75
CA SER A 76 -30.87 10.30 3.81
C SER A 76 -29.45 10.56 3.30
N LEU A 77 -29.06 11.83 3.10
CA LEU A 77 -27.69 12.21 2.70
C LEU A 77 -26.71 12.01 3.84
N ASP A 78 -27.10 12.33 5.06
CA ASP A 78 -26.28 12.11 6.25
C ASP A 78 -26.13 10.62 6.51
N HIS A 79 -27.19 9.83 6.34
CA HIS A 79 -27.11 8.36 6.43
C HIS A 79 -26.23 7.75 5.33
N TYR A 80 -26.27 8.28 4.10
CA TYR A 80 -25.39 7.85 3.02
C TYR A 80 -23.92 8.22 3.30
N ARG A 81 -23.65 9.44 3.78
CA ARG A 81 -22.31 9.85 4.21
C ARG A 81 -21.76 8.95 5.30
N GLU A 82 -22.56 8.69 6.33
CA GLU A 82 -22.18 7.82 7.43
C GLU A 82 -21.93 6.38 6.95
N SER A 83 -22.78 5.87 6.05
CA SER A 83 -22.60 4.54 5.46
C SER A 83 -21.31 4.45 4.63
N VAL A 84 -21.02 5.45 3.81
CA VAL A 84 -19.77 5.52 3.03
C VAL A 84 -18.55 5.68 3.93
N GLU A 85 -18.64 6.46 5.01
CA GLU A 85 -17.55 6.63 5.97
C GLU A 85 -17.27 5.32 6.72
N ILE A 86 -18.31 4.61 7.16
CA ILE A 86 -18.19 3.31 7.82
C ILE A 86 -17.64 2.27 6.83
N GLU A 87 -18.18 2.20 5.61
CA GLU A 87 -17.72 1.26 4.59
C GLU A 87 -16.27 1.52 4.16
N SER A 88 -15.93 2.79 3.91
CA SER A 88 -14.55 3.18 3.59
C SER A 88 -13.60 2.82 4.71
N LYS A 89 -13.95 3.14 5.96
CA LYS A 89 -13.10 2.83 7.12
C LYS A 89 -12.93 1.33 7.33
N THR A 90 -14.01 0.55 7.22
CA THR A 90 -13.95 -0.90 7.36
C THR A 90 -13.13 -1.56 6.25
N GLN A 91 -13.25 -1.10 5.00
CA GLN A 91 -12.40 -1.58 3.90
C GLN A 91 -10.93 -1.20 4.10
N LEU A 92 -10.65 0.01 4.60
CA LEU A 92 -9.29 0.47 4.86
C LEU A 92 -8.64 -0.32 6.00
N ASP A 93 -9.37 -0.54 7.09
CA ASP A 93 -8.94 -1.37 8.23
C ASP A 93 -8.71 -2.83 7.80
N GLU A 94 -9.55 -3.37 6.90
CA GLU A 94 -9.40 -4.72 6.34
C GLU A 94 -8.15 -4.85 5.47
N ILE A 95 -7.89 -3.85 4.62
CA ILE A 95 -6.69 -3.80 3.76
C ILE A 95 -5.44 -3.64 4.62
N GLU A 96 -5.45 -2.75 5.60
CA GLU A 96 -4.36 -2.55 6.54
C GLU A 96 -4.06 -3.85 7.30
N ARG A 97 -5.09 -4.54 7.79
CA ARG A 97 -4.93 -5.83 8.46
C ARG A 97 -4.30 -6.89 7.55
N LYS A 98 -4.76 -7.02 6.30
CA LYS A 98 -4.18 -7.97 5.33
C LYS A 98 -2.72 -7.64 4.99
N LEU A 99 -2.38 -6.35 4.89
CA LEU A 99 -1.01 -5.91 4.67
C LEU A 99 -0.13 -6.23 5.87
N ILE A 100 -0.60 -5.99 7.09
CA ILE A 100 0.13 -6.33 8.33
C ILE A 100 0.33 -7.85 8.42
N GLU A 101 -0.72 -8.64 8.18
CA GLU A 101 -0.66 -10.11 8.21
C GLU A 101 0.32 -10.64 7.14
N GLY A 102 0.30 -10.08 5.93
CA GLY A 102 1.27 -10.40 4.89
C GLY A 102 2.71 -10.03 5.28
N LEU A 103 2.90 -8.88 5.93
CA LEU A 103 4.22 -8.42 6.38
C LEU A 103 4.76 -9.27 7.55
N GLU A 104 3.89 -9.67 8.47
CA GLU A 104 4.21 -10.61 9.55
C GLU A 104 4.57 -11.99 8.97
N GLY A 105 3.80 -12.48 8.00
CA GLY A 105 4.10 -13.72 7.29
C GLY A 105 5.48 -13.70 6.62
N VAL A 106 5.78 -12.64 5.85
CA VAL A 106 7.10 -12.46 5.22
C VAL A 106 8.22 -12.34 6.25
N THR A 107 7.95 -11.70 7.40
CA THR A 107 8.96 -11.60 8.48
C THR A 107 9.25 -12.97 9.08
N VAL A 108 8.23 -13.79 9.31
CA VAL A 108 8.39 -15.17 9.79
C VAL A 108 9.12 -16.04 8.77
N ASP A 109 8.82 -15.91 7.48
CA ASP A 109 9.53 -16.63 6.42
C ASP A 109 11.01 -16.24 6.35
N ILE A 110 11.31 -14.94 6.46
CA ILE A 110 12.68 -14.43 6.51
C ILE A 110 13.42 -14.96 7.75
N GLU A 111 12.80 -14.93 8.92
CA GLU A 111 13.39 -15.48 10.15
C GLU A 111 13.63 -16.98 10.04
N THR A 112 12.71 -17.72 9.39
CA THR A 112 12.84 -19.15 9.13
C THR A 112 14.03 -19.42 8.20
N HIS A 113 14.15 -18.68 7.10
CA HIS A 113 15.31 -18.80 6.20
C HIS A 113 16.63 -18.40 6.87
N PHE A 114 16.64 -17.40 7.75
CA PHE A 114 17.83 -17.09 8.54
C PHE A 114 18.18 -18.20 9.53
N HIS A 115 17.18 -18.90 10.08
CA HIS A 115 17.41 -20.05 10.96
C HIS A 115 17.99 -21.24 10.19
N GLU A 116 17.40 -21.60 9.04
CA GLU A 116 17.91 -22.63 8.14
C GLU A 116 19.34 -22.30 7.64
N LEU A 117 19.60 -21.04 7.32
CA LEU A 117 20.93 -20.59 6.93
C LEU A 117 21.92 -20.69 8.11
N ALA A 118 21.49 -20.37 9.33
CA ALA A 118 22.32 -20.52 10.52
C ALA A 118 22.61 -21.99 10.85
N GLU A 119 21.63 -22.90 10.68
CA GLU A 119 21.83 -24.34 10.86
C GLU A 119 22.79 -24.93 9.84
N THR A 120 22.76 -24.44 8.60
CA THR A 120 23.71 -24.85 7.55
C THR A 120 25.09 -24.19 7.69
N GLU A 121 25.16 -22.99 8.29
CA GLU A 121 26.40 -22.27 8.55
C GLU A 121 27.12 -22.76 9.83
N GLU A 122 26.40 -23.21 10.87
CA GLU A 122 26.97 -23.72 12.14
C GLU A 122 28.05 -24.82 11.94
N PRO A 123 27.84 -25.86 11.10
CA PRO A 123 28.87 -26.87 10.86
C PRO A 123 30.07 -26.32 10.06
N LEU A 124 29.88 -25.27 9.26
CA LEU A 124 30.94 -24.60 8.49
C LEU A 124 31.78 -23.64 9.36
N GLN A 125 31.18 -23.08 10.42
CA GLN A 125 31.86 -22.21 11.38
C GLN A 125 32.63 -22.96 12.48
N ARG A 126 32.51 -24.30 12.58
CA ARG A 126 33.34 -25.06 13.51
C ARG A 126 34.82 -24.87 13.17
N PRO A 127 35.64 -24.36 14.10
CA PRO A 127 37.07 -24.24 13.86
C PRO A 127 37.63 -25.63 13.59
N PHE A 128 38.43 -25.78 12.54
CA PHE A 128 39.16 -27.02 12.19
C PHE A 128 39.99 -27.62 13.35
N ALA A 129 40.19 -26.89 14.44
CA ALA A 129 40.83 -27.35 15.66
C ALA A 129 39.92 -28.20 16.58
N ALA A 130 38.59 -28.15 16.41
CA ALA A 130 37.61 -28.92 17.19
C ALA A 130 37.18 -30.24 16.50
N GLU A 131 37.60 -30.46 15.25
CA GLU A 131 37.43 -31.73 14.56
C GLU A 131 38.49 -32.71 15.10
N ALA A 132 38.19 -33.31 16.24
CA ALA A 132 39.02 -34.37 16.80
C ALA A 132 38.93 -35.59 15.87
N PHE A 133 39.99 -35.84 15.10
CA PHE A 133 40.23 -37.15 14.51
C PHE A 133 40.18 -38.17 15.65
N THR A 134 39.14 -39.00 15.69
CA THR A 134 39.10 -40.15 16.57
C THR A 134 40.24 -41.08 16.17
N PRO A 135 41.26 -41.27 17.01
CA PRO A 135 42.34 -42.19 16.69
C PRO A 135 41.73 -43.60 16.67
N VAL A 136 41.60 -44.17 15.48
CA VAL A 136 41.34 -45.60 15.31
C VAL A 136 42.47 -46.34 16.03
N PRO A 137 42.18 -47.26 16.98
CA PRO A 137 43.22 -47.94 17.71
C PRO A 137 44.09 -48.72 16.73
N SER A 138 45.38 -48.37 16.70
CA SER A 138 46.40 -48.98 15.87
C SER A 138 46.45 -50.49 16.14
N ARG A 139 45.82 -51.25 15.24
CA ARG A 139 46.01 -52.70 15.12
C ARG A 139 47.11 -52.91 14.10
N THR A 140 48.28 -53.26 14.62
CA THR A 140 49.40 -53.99 13.99
C THR A 140 49.39 -54.12 12.47
N ASP A 141 50.41 -53.52 11.85
CA ASP A 141 51.17 -53.96 10.66
C ASP A 141 50.58 -55.22 10.02
N THR A 142 49.84 -55.15 8.90
CA THR A 142 50.45 -55.15 7.56
C THR A 142 49.50 -54.73 6.41
N ASP A 143 48.33 -54.14 6.68
CA ASP A 143 47.32 -53.81 5.63
C ASP A 143 47.14 -52.31 5.31
N TYR A 144 47.96 -51.43 5.92
CA TYR A 144 47.74 -49.98 5.99
C TYR A 144 47.72 -49.19 4.66
N ARG A 145 48.13 -49.76 3.53
CA ARG A 145 48.13 -49.00 2.27
C ARG A 145 46.81 -49.04 1.52
N SER A 146 45.99 -50.07 1.74
CA SER A 146 44.74 -50.24 1.01
C SER A 146 43.56 -49.56 1.70
N THR A 147 43.56 -49.44 3.03
CA THR A 147 42.40 -48.95 3.79
C THR A 147 42.32 -47.42 3.86
N ASP A 148 43.45 -46.72 4.02
CA ASP A 148 43.51 -45.25 4.01
C ASP A 148 43.28 -44.67 2.61
N GLU A 149 43.75 -45.33 1.55
CA GLU A 149 43.47 -44.95 0.16
C GLU A 149 41.97 -45.12 -0.20
N VAL A 150 41.29 -46.11 0.37
CA VAL A 150 39.85 -46.32 0.16
C VAL A 150 39.04 -45.22 0.86
N LEU A 151 39.36 -44.88 2.12
CA LEU A 151 38.66 -43.80 2.84
C LEU A 151 38.82 -42.42 2.19
N LEU A 152 40.01 -42.11 1.66
CA LEU A 152 40.23 -40.86 0.94
C LEU A 152 39.50 -40.85 -0.41
N LYS A 153 39.48 -41.98 -1.12
CA LYS A 153 38.77 -42.12 -2.39
C LYS A 153 37.26 -41.99 -2.21
N ASP A 154 36.71 -42.57 -1.14
CA ASP A 154 35.29 -42.47 -0.80
C ASP A 154 34.91 -41.03 -0.44
N ARG A 155 35.71 -40.34 0.39
CA ARG A 155 35.50 -38.90 0.68
C ARG A 155 35.61 -38.02 -0.56
N VAL A 156 36.53 -38.30 -1.48
CA VAL A 156 36.65 -37.57 -2.74
C VAL A 156 35.45 -37.82 -3.66
N LEU A 157 34.88 -39.03 -3.65
CA LEU A 157 33.65 -39.35 -4.37
C LEU A 157 32.45 -38.62 -3.77
N GLU A 158 32.30 -38.63 -2.44
CA GLU A 158 31.25 -37.88 -1.74
C GLU A 158 31.35 -36.38 -2.01
N PHE A 159 32.56 -35.81 -1.95
CA PHE A 159 32.77 -34.40 -2.27
C PHE A 159 32.42 -34.06 -3.73
N ARG A 160 32.75 -34.94 -4.69
CA ARG A 160 32.37 -34.75 -6.09
C ARG A 160 30.85 -34.84 -6.27
N ALA A 161 30.20 -35.80 -5.60
CA ALA A 161 28.75 -35.92 -5.63
C ALA A 161 28.09 -34.64 -5.09
N LEU A 162 28.53 -34.18 -3.91
CA LEU A 162 28.05 -32.94 -3.30
C LEU A 162 28.29 -31.72 -4.18
N ARG A 163 29.47 -31.61 -4.81
CA ARG A 163 29.75 -30.53 -5.76
C ARG A 163 28.76 -30.55 -6.93
N THR A 164 28.50 -31.73 -7.48
CA THR A 164 27.60 -31.87 -8.64
C THR A 164 26.17 -31.49 -8.26
N GLU A 165 25.72 -31.90 -7.08
CA GLU A 165 24.41 -31.53 -6.52
C GLU A 165 24.30 -30.01 -6.31
N LYS A 166 25.32 -29.38 -5.70
CA LYS A 166 25.33 -27.94 -5.48
C LYS A 166 25.43 -27.14 -6.77
N GLU A 167 26.16 -27.65 -7.77
CA GLU A 167 26.24 -27.05 -9.11
C GLU A 167 24.88 -27.12 -9.83
N GLU A 168 24.15 -28.23 -9.70
CA GLU A 168 22.78 -28.34 -10.21
C GLU A 168 21.83 -27.37 -9.50
N MET A 169 21.92 -27.26 -8.17
CA MET A 169 21.13 -26.32 -7.38
C MET A 169 21.40 -24.87 -7.76
N LEU A 170 22.67 -24.48 -7.95
CA LEU A 170 23.03 -23.14 -8.40
C LEU A 170 22.50 -22.85 -9.81
N CYS A 171 22.53 -23.82 -10.72
CA CYS A 171 21.92 -23.68 -12.04
C CYS A 171 20.41 -23.45 -11.96
N LYS A 172 19.70 -24.17 -11.08
CA LYS A 172 18.26 -23.97 -10.84
C LYS A 172 17.96 -22.56 -10.33
N LEU A 173 18.66 -22.15 -9.27
CA LEU A 173 18.52 -20.80 -8.69
C LEU A 173 18.86 -19.70 -9.70
N TRP A 174 19.84 -19.93 -10.57
CA TRP A 174 20.18 -18.97 -11.61
C TRP A 174 19.06 -18.82 -12.65
N ASN A 175 18.40 -19.92 -13.03
CA ASN A 175 17.27 -19.88 -13.95
C ASN A 175 16.04 -19.23 -13.29
N GLU A 176 15.75 -19.55 -12.03
CA GLU A 176 14.66 -18.92 -11.27
C GLU A 176 14.87 -17.41 -11.13
N TRP A 177 16.10 -16.99 -10.84
CA TRP A 177 16.45 -15.57 -10.82
C TRP A 177 16.21 -14.89 -12.18
N GLU A 178 16.57 -15.56 -13.26
CA GLU A 178 16.34 -15.07 -14.63
C GLU A 178 14.84 -14.90 -14.93
N ASP A 179 14.01 -15.86 -14.52
CA ASP A 179 12.56 -15.79 -14.68
C ASP A 179 11.95 -14.65 -13.85
N ILE A 180 12.39 -14.46 -12.60
CA ILE A 180 11.97 -13.33 -11.75
C ILE A 180 12.33 -11.98 -12.40
N GLN A 181 13.49 -11.88 -13.06
CA GLN A 181 13.86 -10.67 -13.78
C GLN A 181 12.90 -10.40 -14.95
N PHE A 182 12.51 -11.42 -15.70
CA PHE A 182 11.52 -11.27 -16.79
C PHE A 182 10.16 -10.85 -16.26
N ASP A 183 9.69 -11.44 -15.16
CA ASP A 183 8.42 -11.06 -14.54
C ASP A 183 8.44 -9.61 -14.02
N LEU A 184 9.57 -9.18 -13.46
CA LEU A 184 9.75 -7.79 -13.01
C LEU A 184 9.71 -6.81 -14.20
N ILE A 185 10.39 -7.15 -15.30
CA ILE A 185 10.37 -6.33 -16.53
C ILE A 185 8.96 -6.28 -17.10
N ARG A 186 8.28 -7.42 -17.16
CA ARG A 186 6.89 -7.52 -17.63
C ARG A 186 5.97 -6.61 -16.80
N LEU A 187 6.02 -6.73 -15.47
CA LEU A 187 5.22 -5.90 -14.57
C LEU A 187 5.52 -4.41 -14.73
N ALA A 188 6.79 -4.06 -14.88
CA ALA A 188 7.19 -2.69 -15.13
C ALA A 188 6.56 -2.19 -16.45
N VAL A 189 6.58 -2.99 -17.53
CA VAL A 189 5.98 -2.58 -18.82
C VAL A 189 4.47 -2.48 -18.74
N GLU A 190 3.79 -3.40 -18.05
CA GLU A 190 2.34 -3.33 -17.81
C GLU A 190 1.96 -2.02 -17.09
N THR A 191 2.80 -1.56 -16.16
CA THR A 191 2.50 -0.39 -15.32
C THR A 191 2.96 0.94 -15.91
N LEU A 192 4.15 1.01 -16.51
CA LEU A 192 4.80 2.24 -16.96
C LEU A 192 4.88 2.37 -18.49
N GLY A 193 4.61 1.29 -19.22
CA GLY A 193 4.79 1.20 -20.66
C GLY A 193 6.24 0.94 -21.07
N LYS A 194 6.41 0.30 -22.23
CA LYS A 194 7.70 -0.12 -22.83
C LYS A 194 8.64 1.05 -23.09
N GLN A 195 8.08 2.24 -23.36
CA GLN A 195 8.84 3.46 -23.65
C GLN A 195 9.61 3.99 -22.42
N SER A 196 9.07 3.70 -21.23
CA SER A 196 9.56 4.25 -19.95
C SER A 196 10.66 3.41 -19.34
N ILE A 197 10.94 2.23 -19.91
CA ILE A 197 11.83 1.22 -19.33
C ILE A 197 13.01 1.01 -20.25
N PHE A 198 14.20 1.28 -19.72
CA PHE A 198 15.46 1.00 -20.40
C PHE A 198 15.95 -0.40 -20.01
N VAL A 199 15.73 -1.37 -20.89
CA VAL A 199 16.36 -2.69 -20.78
C VAL A 199 17.64 -2.67 -21.62
N THR A 200 18.80 -2.61 -20.96
CA THR A 200 20.12 -2.60 -21.61
C THR A 200 20.35 -3.81 -22.52
N GLN A 201 19.68 -4.93 -22.25
CA GLN A 201 19.78 -6.14 -23.07
C GLN A 201 19.01 -6.04 -24.41
N LEU A 202 17.95 -5.23 -24.50
CA LEU A 202 17.25 -4.98 -25.78
C LEU A 202 18.06 -4.12 -26.77
N GLN A 203 19.06 -3.37 -26.30
CA GLN A 203 19.85 -2.45 -27.15
C GLN A 203 21.11 -3.10 -27.76
N GLY A 204 21.16 -4.43 -27.85
CA GLY A 204 22.31 -5.16 -28.41
C GLY A 204 23.29 -5.69 -27.36
N GLY A 205 22.80 -5.91 -26.13
CA GLY A 205 23.54 -6.69 -25.14
C GLY A 205 23.64 -8.16 -25.56
N ALA A 206 24.76 -8.81 -25.25
CA ALA A 206 24.91 -10.24 -25.50
C ALA A 206 23.93 -11.03 -24.61
N MET A 207 22.84 -11.53 -25.21
CA MET A 207 21.89 -12.45 -24.58
C MET A 207 22.21 -13.90 -24.96
N LYS A 208 21.81 -14.84 -24.10
CA LYS A 208 21.84 -16.27 -24.46
C LYS A 208 20.84 -16.51 -25.62
N PRO A 209 21.09 -17.52 -26.47
CA PRO A 209 20.13 -17.91 -27.50
C PRO A 209 18.74 -18.19 -26.90
N GLY A 210 17.69 -17.61 -27.46
CA GLY A 210 16.30 -17.78 -27.00
C GLY A 210 15.86 -16.84 -25.86
N GLN A 211 16.77 -16.14 -25.18
CA GLN A 211 16.38 -15.14 -24.16
C GLN A 211 15.71 -13.91 -24.77
N GLN A 212 16.18 -13.47 -25.93
CA GLN A 212 15.61 -12.30 -26.60
C GLN A 212 14.18 -12.57 -27.09
N GLU A 213 13.93 -13.77 -27.63
CA GLU A 213 12.58 -14.19 -28.04
C GLU A 213 11.63 -14.25 -26.84
N ARG A 214 12.05 -14.88 -25.73
CA ARG A 214 11.27 -14.88 -24.47
C ARG A 214 10.98 -13.47 -23.95
N LEU A 215 11.94 -12.56 -24.08
CA LEU A 215 11.77 -11.19 -23.66
C LEU A 215 10.77 -10.44 -24.55
N GLU A 216 10.86 -10.60 -25.87
CA GLU A 216 9.89 -10.00 -26.81
C GLU A 216 8.48 -10.57 -26.59
N GLU A 217 8.36 -11.90 -26.41
CA GLU A 217 7.10 -12.58 -26.09
C GLU A 217 6.46 -12.13 -24.77
N THR A 218 7.24 -11.67 -23.79
CA THR A 218 6.72 -11.14 -22.53
C THR A 218 6.39 -9.65 -22.62
N LEU A 219 7.15 -8.89 -23.41
CA LEU A 219 6.98 -7.44 -23.55
C LEU A 219 5.77 -7.05 -24.39
N ASP A 220 5.48 -7.76 -25.47
CA ASP A 220 4.40 -7.37 -26.39
C ASP A 220 3.00 -7.52 -25.77
N PRO A 221 2.67 -8.62 -25.06
CA PRO A 221 1.42 -8.71 -24.31
C PRO A 221 1.32 -7.69 -23.17
N ALA A 222 2.43 -7.44 -22.46
CA ALA A 222 2.49 -6.45 -21.39
C ALA A 222 2.20 -5.04 -21.90
N GLN A 223 2.77 -4.67 -23.05
CA GLN A 223 2.52 -3.39 -23.69
C GLN A 223 1.06 -3.28 -24.15
N SER A 224 0.49 -4.33 -24.74
CA SER A 224 -0.92 -4.35 -25.12
C SER A 224 -1.85 -4.14 -23.93
N LEU A 225 -1.55 -4.75 -22.78
CA LEU A 225 -2.32 -4.58 -21.55
C LEU A 225 -2.22 -3.13 -21.03
N HIS A 226 -1.01 -2.57 -21.03
CA HIS A 226 -0.78 -1.18 -20.65
C HIS A 226 -1.60 -0.21 -21.53
N ASP A 227 -1.57 -0.40 -22.85
CA ASP A 227 -2.30 0.43 -23.80
C ASP A 227 -3.83 0.30 -23.62
N GLU A 228 -4.35 -0.90 -23.36
CA GLU A 228 -5.76 -1.15 -23.06
C GLU A 228 -6.21 -0.44 -21.77
N ILE A 229 -5.41 -0.53 -20.71
CA ILE A 229 -5.68 0.14 -19.43
C ILE A 229 -5.67 1.66 -19.63
N HIS A 230 -4.68 2.19 -20.35
CA HIS A 230 -4.60 3.61 -20.62
C HIS A 230 -5.79 4.12 -21.44
N GLN A 231 -6.22 3.35 -22.45
CA GLN A 231 -7.39 3.70 -23.25
C GLN A 231 -8.66 3.73 -22.38
N ARG A 232 -8.88 2.72 -21.53
CA ARG A 232 -10.03 2.69 -20.61
C ARG A 232 -10.02 3.86 -19.64
N HIS A 233 -8.85 4.26 -19.13
CA HIS A 233 -8.74 5.44 -18.28
C HIS A 233 -9.11 6.72 -19.04
N ALA A 234 -8.63 6.89 -20.27
CA ALA A 234 -8.98 8.06 -21.09
C ALA A 234 -10.49 8.11 -21.40
N GLU A 235 -11.10 6.98 -21.73
CA GLU A 235 -12.56 6.88 -21.93
C GLU A 235 -13.34 7.22 -20.66
N LEU A 236 -12.87 6.76 -19.48
CA LEU A 236 -13.48 7.09 -18.20
C LEU A 236 -13.37 8.58 -17.89
N GLU A 237 -12.21 9.20 -18.09
CA GLU A 237 -12.02 10.64 -17.90
C GLU A 237 -12.97 11.46 -18.78
N GLN A 238 -13.11 11.06 -20.06
CA GLN A 238 -14.05 11.70 -20.98
C GLN A 238 -15.50 11.56 -20.50
N ASN A 239 -15.89 10.38 -20.02
CA ASN A 239 -17.24 10.14 -19.50
C ASN A 239 -17.52 10.95 -18.22
N VAL A 240 -16.54 11.05 -17.32
CA VAL A 240 -16.65 11.86 -16.09
C VAL A 240 -16.79 13.34 -16.43
N ALA A 241 -15.98 13.85 -17.35
CA ALA A 241 -16.08 15.24 -17.81
C ALA A 241 -17.45 15.53 -18.45
N GLY A 242 -17.96 14.60 -19.28
CA GLY A 242 -19.30 14.71 -19.85
C GLY A 242 -20.40 14.68 -18.78
N PHE A 243 -20.25 13.85 -17.75
CA PHE A 243 -21.19 13.80 -16.63
C PHE A 243 -21.18 15.10 -15.83
N GLU A 244 -20.00 15.65 -15.53
CA GLU A 244 -19.84 16.94 -14.84
C GLU A 244 -20.55 18.06 -15.61
N GLU A 245 -20.37 18.12 -16.94
CA GLU A 245 -21.07 19.11 -17.78
C GLU A 245 -22.60 18.94 -17.70
N THR A 246 -23.10 17.70 -17.77
CA THR A 246 -24.56 17.47 -17.64
C THR A 246 -25.09 17.87 -16.27
N MET A 247 -24.31 17.65 -15.22
CA MET A 247 -24.67 18.02 -13.84
C MET A 247 -24.70 19.54 -13.68
N ASP A 248 -23.75 20.26 -14.26
CA ASP A 248 -23.73 21.72 -14.31
C ASP A 248 -24.93 22.30 -15.05
N GLN A 249 -25.31 21.70 -16.18
CA GLN A 249 -26.51 22.10 -16.92
C GLN A 249 -27.78 21.90 -16.08
N ILE A 250 -27.90 20.78 -15.37
CA ILE A 250 -29.03 20.49 -14.48
C ILE A 250 -29.05 21.46 -13.31
N ALA A 251 -27.91 21.73 -12.68
CA ALA A 251 -27.78 22.67 -11.58
C ALA A 251 -28.20 24.08 -12.01
N ASN A 252 -27.76 24.53 -13.18
CA ASN A 252 -28.13 25.83 -13.75
C ASN A 252 -29.62 25.92 -14.06
N ARG A 253 -30.21 24.88 -14.67
CA ARG A 253 -31.67 24.81 -14.92
C ARG A 253 -32.46 24.84 -13.62
N THR A 254 -32.01 24.10 -12.62
CA THR A 254 -32.66 24.04 -11.29
C THR A 254 -32.58 25.38 -10.58
N LYS A 255 -31.40 26.02 -10.59
CA LYS A 255 -31.20 27.36 -10.04
C LYS A 255 -32.12 28.38 -10.71
N LYS A 256 -32.21 28.35 -12.04
CA LYS A 256 -33.10 29.23 -12.80
C LYS A 256 -34.57 28.98 -12.44
N ALA A 257 -35.00 27.72 -12.41
CA ALA A 257 -36.38 27.39 -12.01
C ALA A 257 -36.69 27.86 -10.59
N ALA A 258 -35.76 27.70 -9.65
CA ALA A 258 -35.91 28.18 -8.27
C ALA A 258 -36.00 29.71 -8.19
N THR A 259 -35.16 30.44 -8.94
CA THR A 259 -35.24 31.91 -8.99
C THR A 259 -36.55 32.39 -9.62
N ASP A 260 -37.00 31.74 -10.69
CA ASP A 260 -38.26 32.08 -11.36
C ASP A 260 -39.47 31.84 -10.44
N MET A 261 -39.47 30.72 -9.69
CA MET A 261 -40.50 30.44 -8.67
C MET A 261 -40.49 31.48 -7.55
N GLN A 262 -39.31 31.89 -7.07
CA GLN A 262 -39.19 32.90 -6.03
C GLN A 262 -39.71 34.26 -6.49
N GLU A 263 -39.44 34.65 -7.75
CA GLU A 263 -39.96 35.88 -8.33
C GLU A 263 -41.50 35.83 -8.47
N GLN A 264 -42.04 34.71 -8.97
CA GLN A 264 -43.49 34.52 -9.05
C GLN A 264 -44.16 34.62 -7.67
N TYR A 265 -43.58 33.99 -6.65
CA TYR A 265 -44.06 34.08 -5.27
C TYR A 265 -44.07 35.55 -4.78
N ASN A 266 -42.99 36.30 -5.02
CA ASN A 266 -42.90 37.70 -4.62
C ASN A 266 -43.93 38.58 -5.34
N VAL A 267 -44.19 38.34 -6.63
CA VAL A 267 -45.23 39.03 -7.40
C VAL A 267 -46.62 38.73 -6.84
N GLN A 268 -46.93 37.45 -6.57
CA GLN A 268 -48.22 37.07 -5.99
C GLN A 268 -48.41 37.65 -4.59
N LYS A 269 -47.38 37.59 -3.74
CA LYS A 269 -47.36 38.21 -2.41
C LYS A 269 -47.67 39.70 -2.50
N THR A 270 -47.00 40.43 -3.39
CA THR A 270 -47.21 41.88 -3.57
C THR A 270 -48.64 42.19 -4.06
N LYS A 271 -49.18 41.39 -4.98
CA LYS A 271 -50.57 41.51 -5.44
C LYS A 271 -51.57 41.30 -4.29
N LEU A 272 -51.37 40.27 -3.47
CA LEU A 272 -52.22 39.98 -2.31
C LEU A 272 -52.17 41.12 -1.28
N PHE A 273 -50.97 41.62 -0.95
CA PHE A 273 -50.84 42.76 -0.03
C PHE A 273 -51.53 44.01 -0.56
N LYS A 274 -51.40 44.31 -1.85
CA LYS A 274 -52.07 45.47 -2.45
C LYS A 274 -53.59 45.32 -2.42
N GLY A 275 -54.12 44.13 -2.73
CA GLY A 275 -55.56 43.85 -2.65
C GLY A 275 -56.08 43.95 -1.21
N LEU A 276 -55.33 43.42 -0.24
CA LEU A 276 -55.64 43.55 1.18
C LEU A 276 -55.69 45.02 1.61
N MET A 277 -54.71 45.83 1.18
CA MET A 277 -54.65 47.25 1.55
C MET A 277 -55.81 48.05 0.97
N GLN A 278 -56.17 47.79 -0.29
CA GLN A 278 -57.37 48.37 -0.90
C GLN A 278 -58.66 47.98 -0.16
N SER A 279 -58.75 46.73 0.31
CA SER A 279 -59.91 46.30 1.10
C SER A 279 -59.97 47.00 2.46
N PHE A 280 -58.84 47.24 3.12
CA PHE A 280 -58.77 48.02 4.35
C PHE A 280 -59.13 49.50 4.13
N GLU A 281 -58.66 50.12 3.06
CA GLU A 281 -59.01 51.50 2.69
C GLU A 281 -60.52 51.64 2.43
N GLN A 282 -61.13 50.68 1.72
CA GLN A 282 -62.58 50.66 1.50
C GLN A 282 -63.37 50.49 2.80
N LEU A 283 -62.86 49.70 3.74
CA LEU A 283 -63.49 49.49 5.04
C LEU A 283 -63.34 50.70 5.96
N ALA A 284 -62.25 51.45 5.83
CA ALA A 284 -62.00 52.67 6.59
C ALA A 284 -62.73 53.91 6.02
N ALA A 285 -63.21 53.83 4.78
CA ALA A 285 -64.02 54.87 4.13
C ALA A 285 -65.54 54.73 4.38
N LEU A 286 -65.96 53.66 5.06
CA LEU A 286 -67.32 53.41 5.57
C LEU A 286 -67.44 53.90 7.02
#